data_AF-A0A846H2E7-F1
#
_entry.id   AF-A0A846H2E7-F1
#
_cell.length_a   1.000
_cell.length_b   1.000
_cell.length_c   1.000
_cell.angle_alpha   90.00
_cell.angle_beta   90.00
_cell.angle_gamma   90.00
#
_symmetry.space_group_name_H-M   'P 1'
#
loop_
_entity.id
_entity.type
_entity.pdbx_description
1 polymer ?
#
loop_
_entity_poly.entity_id
_entity_poly.type
_entity_poly.pdbx_seq_one_letter_code
_entity_poly.pdbx_strand_id
1 'polypeptide(L)'
;MISKTAIFERSAMSDTPHPPRRTFHKSSDDTGFDSAVESLEKSLWAPIERYFAATEDEQDVIALMLANIRAPSTRREYQKDLRKFFVAMTGCEPNIDSVLEFLHLTEKRAVAVVLKYKALLLAQ
;
A
#
# COMPACT_ATOMS: atom_id res chain seq x y z
N MET A 1 -82.60 17.36 -30.23
CA MET A 1 -81.63 18.44 -30.44
C MET A 1 -80.71 17.96 -31.57
N ILE A 2 -81.02 18.24 -32.85
CA ILE A 2 -80.56 19.40 -33.65
C ILE A 2 -79.02 19.55 -33.54
N SER A 3 -78.16 19.58 -34.57
CA SER A 3 -78.17 19.43 -36.04
C SER A 3 -76.71 19.57 -36.52
N LYS A 4 -76.46 19.19 -37.79
CA LYS A 4 -75.41 19.61 -38.77
C LYS A 4 -74.59 18.41 -39.29
N THR A 5 -74.79 17.84 -40.50
CA THR A 5 -74.81 18.41 -41.88
C THR A 5 -73.46 19.11 -42.17
N ALA A 6 -72.66 18.89 -43.22
CA ALA A 6 -72.69 18.17 -44.51
C ALA A 6 -71.24 18.18 -45.09
N ILE A 7 -70.78 17.14 -45.82
CA ILE A 7 -70.48 17.09 -47.28
C ILE A 7 -69.18 17.79 -47.76
N PHE A 8 -68.52 17.12 -48.73
CA PHE A 8 -67.53 17.58 -49.76
C PHE A 8 -66.05 17.29 -49.44
N GLU A 9 -65.16 16.82 -50.32
CA GLU A 9 -65.14 16.09 -51.59
C GLU A 9 -63.67 15.61 -51.77
N ARG A 10 -63.43 14.57 -52.57
CA ARG A 10 -62.11 13.98 -52.89
C ARG A 10 -61.06 15.01 -53.32
N SER A 11 -59.79 14.82 -52.94
CA SER A 11 -58.69 14.71 -53.94
C SER A 11 -57.33 14.28 -53.35
N ALA A 12 -56.65 13.45 -54.14
CA ALA A 12 -55.21 13.24 -54.30
C ALA A 12 -54.38 12.51 -53.22
N MET A 13 -53.90 11.34 -53.66
CA MET A 13 -52.75 10.57 -53.20
C MET A 13 -51.47 11.43 -53.11
N SER A 14 -50.71 11.26 -52.02
CA SER A 14 -49.24 11.16 -52.08
C SER A 14 -48.69 10.68 -50.73
N ASP A 15 -48.13 9.48 -50.75
CA ASP A 15 -47.38 8.84 -49.68
C ASP A 15 -46.25 9.71 -49.11
N THR A 16 -46.12 9.74 -47.78
CA THR A 16 -44.80 9.78 -47.11
C THR A 16 -44.96 9.44 -45.62
N PRO A 17 -44.58 8.22 -45.18
CA PRO A 17 -44.53 7.89 -43.77
C PRO A 17 -43.29 8.53 -43.11
N HIS A 18 -43.50 9.39 -42.11
CA HIS A 18 -42.45 9.87 -41.22
C HIS A 18 -42.15 8.78 -40.17
N PRO A 19 -40.90 8.31 -40.00
CA PRO A 19 -40.58 7.30 -39.00
C PRO A 19 -40.52 7.91 -37.58
N PRO A 20 -40.84 7.12 -36.52
CA PRO A 20 -40.75 7.59 -35.15
C PRO A 20 -39.29 7.81 -34.74
N ARG A 21 -39.04 8.90 -34.00
CA ARG A 21 -37.75 9.25 -33.39
C ARG A 21 -37.15 8.04 -32.67
N ARG A 22 -35.98 7.59 -33.13
CA ARG A 22 -35.07 6.77 -32.32
C ARG A 22 -34.69 7.59 -31.09
N THR A 23 -35.20 7.22 -29.92
CA THR A 23 -34.55 7.59 -28.66
C THR A 23 -33.24 6.82 -28.60
N PHE A 24 -32.13 7.52 -28.79
CA PHE A 24 -30.82 6.99 -28.44
C PHE A 24 -30.79 6.87 -26.92
N HIS A 25 -31.03 5.68 -26.38
CA HIS A 25 -30.44 5.32 -25.10
C HIS A 25 -28.93 5.26 -25.32
N LYS A 26 -28.24 6.36 -25.02
CA LYS A 26 -26.80 6.37 -24.88
C LYS A 26 -26.50 5.55 -23.63
N SER A 27 -26.17 4.27 -23.82
CA SER A 27 -25.46 3.48 -22.82
C SER A 27 -24.13 4.18 -22.55
N SER A 28 -24.11 5.04 -21.54
CA SER A 28 -22.89 5.62 -21.01
C SER A 28 -22.18 4.57 -20.15
N ASP A 29 -21.62 3.56 -20.81
CA ASP A 29 -20.63 2.62 -20.25
C ASP A 29 -19.22 3.28 -20.23
N ASP A 30 -19.15 4.56 -19.89
CA ASP A 30 -17.88 5.31 -19.76
C ASP A 30 -17.41 5.36 -18.30
N THR A 31 -18.30 5.07 -17.35
CA THR A 31 -18.02 5.09 -15.90
C THR A 31 -17.08 3.98 -15.43
N GLY A 32 -16.91 2.91 -16.21
CA GLY A 32 -16.03 1.79 -15.85
C GLY A 32 -14.54 2.16 -15.94
N PHE A 33 -14.17 3.00 -16.90
CA PHE A 33 -12.79 3.44 -17.09
C PHE A 33 -12.39 4.44 -16.01
N ASP A 34 -13.23 5.45 -15.75
CA ASP A 34 -13.00 6.45 -14.70
C ASP A 34 -12.92 5.80 -13.31
N SER A 35 -13.79 4.82 -13.03
CA SER A 35 -13.75 4.07 -11.77
C SER A 35 -12.47 3.25 -11.61
N ALA A 36 -11.94 2.66 -12.69
CA ALA A 36 -10.69 1.91 -12.65
C ALA A 36 -9.47 2.81 -12.43
N VAL A 37 -9.44 3.97 -13.09
CA VAL A 37 -8.39 4.98 -12.91
C VAL A 37 -8.38 5.51 -11.47
N GLU A 38 -9.55 5.85 -10.92
CA GLU A 38 -9.65 6.26 -9.52
C GLU A 38 -9.17 5.18 -8.55
N SER A 39 -9.45 3.90 -8.84
CA SER A 39 -9.00 2.79 -7.99
C SER A 39 -7.47 2.63 -8.04
N LEU A 40 -6.87 2.77 -9.20
CA LEU A 40 -5.42 2.68 -9.39
C LEU A 40 -4.69 3.85 -8.71
N GLU A 41 -5.22 5.05 -8.86
CA GLU A 41 -4.73 6.26 -8.18
C GLU A 41 -4.77 6.11 -6.66
N LYS A 42 -5.89 5.62 -6.10
CA LYS A 42 -6.02 5.31 -4.67
C LYS A 42 -5.02 4.24 -4.21
N SER A 43 -4.71 3.26 -5.05
CA SER A 43 -3.68 2.25 -4.78
C SER A 43 -2.26 2.81 -4.85
N LEU A 44 -1.99 3.77 -5.75
CA LEU A 44 -0.68 4.40 -5.91
C LEU A 44 -0.31 5.25 -4.69
N TRP A 45 -1.27 6.00 -4.16
CA TRP A 45 -1.06 6.79 -2.93
C TRP A 45 -1.32 6.03 -1.65
N ALA A 46 -1.75 4.76 -1.75
CA ALA A 46 -1.86 3.92 -0.57
C ALA A 46 -0.46 3.75 0.04
N PRO A 47 -0.31 3.97 1.35
CA PRO A 47 0.93 3.59 2.03
C PRO A 47 1.25 2.13 1.74
N ILE A 48 2.51 1.83 1.40
CA ILE A 48 2.98 0.47 1.10
C ILE A 48 2.68 -0.49 2.26
N GLU A 49 2.48 0.05 3.47
CA GLU A 49 2.18 -0.68 4.70
C GLU A 49 0.70 -0.59 5.13
N ARG A 50 -0.25 -0.26 4.26
CA ARG A 50 -1.67 -0.04 4.62
C ARG A 50 -2.31 -1.19 5.42
N TYR A 51 -1.84 -2.42 5.26
CA TYR A 51 -2.32 -3.61 5.99
C TYR A 51 -1.27 -4.24 6.92
N PHE A 52 -0.03 -3.76 6.85
CA PHE A 52 1.13 -4.31 7.58
C PHE A 52 1.95 -3.18 8.21
N ALA A 53 1.28 -2.09 8.62
CA ALA A 53 1.91 -0.93 9.23
C ALA A 53 2.69 -1.42 10.45
N ALA A 54 3.99 -1.16 10.45
CA ALA A 54 4.84 -1.56 11.56
C ALA A 54 4.30 -0.90 12.84
N THR A 55 3.97 -1.72 13.82
CA THR A 55 3.71 -1.25 15.19
C THR A 55 4.99 -0.68 15.79
N GLU A 56 4.89 0.19 16.80
CA GLU A 56 6.07 0.77 17.47
C GLU A 56 7.05 -0.32 17.98
N ASP A 57 6.51 -1.49 18.35
CA ASP A 57 7.31 -2.65 18.76
C ASP A 57 8.03 -3.35 17.58
N GLU A 58 7.45 -3.33 16.37
CA GLU A 58 8.10 -3.80 15.14
C GLU A 58 9.17 -2.82 14.64
N GLN A 59 9.07 -1.55 15.04
CA GLN A 59 10.06 -0.50 14.79
C GLN A 59 11.35 -0.73 15.60
N ASP A 60 11.26 -1.28 16.82
CA ASP A 60 12.42 -1.68 17.62
C ASP A 60 12.73 -3.17 17.45
N VAL A 61 13.39 -3.48 16.33
CA VAL A 61 13.83 -4.85 15.97
C VAL A 61 14.66 -5.50 17.08
N ILE A 62 15.43 -4.72 17.87
CA ILE A 62 16.19 -5.25 19.00
C ILE A 62 15.26 -5.64 20.14
N ALA A 63 14.26 -4.83 20.47
CA ALA A 63 13.25 -5.18 21.47
C ALA A 63 12.47 -6.44 21.08
N LEU A 64 12.10 -6.57 19.79
CA LEU A 64 11.43 -7.76 19.26
C LEU A 64 12.30 -9.02 19.40
N MET A 65 13.59 -8.93 19.07
CA MET A 65 14.54 -10.05 19.25
C MET A 65 14.68 -10.48 20.71
N LEU A 66 14.61 -9.52 21.64
CA LEU A 66 14.74 -9.78 23.08
C LEU A 66 13.42 -10.13 23.78
N ALA A 67 12.27 -9.99 23.12
CA ALA A 67 10.94 -10.20 23.71
C ALA A 67 10.76 -11.61 24.31
N ASN A 68 11.42 -12.61 23.71
CA ASN A 68 11.37 -14.00 24.15
C ASN A 68 12.22 -14.30 25.40
N ILE A 69 13.00 -13.33 25.89
CA ILE A 69 13.85 -13.50 27.06
C ILE A 69 13.05 -13.29 28.35
N ARG A 70 12.87 -14.38 29.10
CA ARG A 70 12.00 -14.41 30.30
C ARG A 70 12.45 -13.47 31.42
N ALA A 71 13.75 -13.29 31.61
CA ALA A 71 14.29 -12.48 32.70
C ALA A 71 14.44 -10.99 32.26
N PRO A 72 13.74 -10.04 32.91
CA PRO A 72 13.78 -8.63 32.53
C PRO A 72 15.16 -7.97 32.75
N SER A 73 15.91 -8.40 33.77
CA SER A 73 17.28 -7.93 34.01
C SER A 73 18.22 -8.35 32.89
N THR A 74 18.18 -9.63 32.49
CA THR A 74 18.98 -10.20 31.40
C THR A 74 18.64 -9.54 30.07
N ARG A 75 17.35 -9.29 29.80
CA ARG A 75 16.91 -8.56 28.61
C ARG A 75 17.51 -7.16 28.53
N ARG A 76 17.51 -6.40 29.63
CA ARG A 76 18.10 -5.05 29.67
C ARG A 76 19.61 -5.07 29.43
N GLU A 77 20.33 -6.03 30.00
CA GLU A 77 21.78 -6.11 29.80
C GLU A 77 22.11 -6.48 28.35
N TYR A 78 21.39 -7.44 27.76
CA TYR A 78 21.56 -7.76 26.34
C TYR A 78 21.21 -6.59 25.42
N GLN A 79 20.16 -5.82 25.72
CA GLN A 79 19.83 -4.62 24.94
C GLN A 79 20.98 -3.61 24.97
N LYS A 80 21.59 -3.40 26.15
CA LYS A 80 22.73 -2.51 26.32
C LYS A 80 23.95 -3.02 25.55
N ASP A 81 24.25 -4.30 25.61
CA ASP A 81 25.40 -4.88 24.92
C ASP A 81 25.23 -4.88 23.39
N LEU A 82 24.01 -5.12 22.89
CA LEU A 82 23.70 -4.99 21.47
C LEU A 82 23.87 -3.54 21.00
N ARG A 83 23.41 -2.55 21.77
CA ARG A 83 23.64 -1.13 21.43
C ARG A 83 25.13 -0.80 21.37
N LYS A 84 25.94 -1.24 22.34
CA LYS A 84 27.40 -1.05 22.30
C LYS A 84 28.03 -1.69 21.05
N PHE A 85 27.59 -2.90 20.69
CA PHE A 85 28.04 -3.57 19.48
C PHE A 85 27.77 -2.74 18.23
N PHE A 86 26.52 -2.33 18.02
CA PHE A 86 26.14 -1.56 16.84
C PHE A 86 26.85 -0.20 16.80
N VAL A 87 26.92 0.52 17.92
CA VAL A 87 27.63 1.81 18.00
C VAL A 87 29.12 1.63 17.68
N ALA A 88 29.78 0.60 18.22
CA ALA A 88 31.20 0.37 17.94
C ALA A 88 31.48 -0.01 16.48
N MET A 89 30.55 -0.71 15.82
CA MET A 89 30.74 -1.20 14.46
C MET A 89 30.28 -0.23 13.37
N THR A 90 29.24 0.56 13.64
CA THR A 90 28.60 1.46 12.66
C THR A 90 28.80 2.95 12.96
N GLY A 91 29.13 3.30 14.21
CA GLY A 91 29.29 4.68 14.66
C GLY A 91 27.98 5.42 14.95
N CYS A 92 26.82 4.77 14.79
CA CYS A 92 25.52 5.35 15.08
C CYS A 92 24.69 4.47 16.04
N GLU A 93 23.65 5.05 16.66
CA GLU A 93 22.67 4.28 17.42
C GLU A 93 21.96 3.27 16.49
N PRO A 94 21.68 2.04 16.97
CA PRO A 94 21.00 1.05 16.16
C PRO A 94 19.60 1.52 15.79
N ASN A 95 19.35 1.58 14.48
CA ASN A 95 18.04 1.78 13.87
C ASN A 95 17.64 0.54 13.07
N ILE A 96 16.39 0.50 12.58
CA ILE A 96 15.87 -0.61 11.78
C ILE A 96 16.83 -0.99 10.65
N ASP A 97 17.29 -0.01 9.88
CA ASP A 97 18.13 -0.24 8.70
C ASP A 97 19.48 -0.89 9.07
N SER A 98 20.15 -0.39 10.11
CA SER A 98 21.45 -0.93 10.57
C SER A 98 21.34 -2.35 11.11
N VAL A 99 20.24 -2.66 11.79
CA VAL A 99 19.98 -3.99 12.35
C VAL A 99 19.61 -4.95 11.23
N LEU A 100 18.72 -4.56 10.32
CA LEU A 100 18.36 -5.35 9.15
C LEU A 100 19.55 -5.56 8.23
N GLU A 101 20.38 -4.55 7.99
CA GLU A 101 21.61 -4.68 7.20
C GLU A 101 22.49 -5.78 7.78
N PHE A 102 22.71 -5.78 9.09
CA PHE A 102 23.49 -6.81 9.78
C PHE A 102 22.85 -8.21 9.63
N LEU A 103 21.53 -8.32 9.78
CA LEU A 103 20.80 -9.59 9.63
C LEU A 103 20.83 -10.14 8.20
N HIS A 104 20.93 -9.26 7.19
CA HIS A 104 21.03 -9.65 5.78
C HIS A 104 22.48 -9.94 5.33
N LEU A 105 23.48 -9.75 6.19
CA LEU A 105 24.86 -10.11 5.85
C LEU A 105 24.98 -11.61 5.60
N THR A 106 25.80 -11.96 4.60
CA THR A 106 26.27 -13.34 4.47
C THR A 106 26.99 -13.77 5.75
N GLU A 107 26.86 -15.04 6.15
CA GLU A 107 27.48 -15.58 7.35
C GLU A 107 28.96 -15.20 7.49
N LYS A 108 29.75 -15.37 6.42
CA LYS A 108 31.18 -15.00 6.42
C LYS A 108 31.43 -13.54 6.78
N ARG A 109 30.60 -12.62 6.28
CA ARG A 109 30.70 -11.19 6.60
C ARG A 109 30.22 -10.90 8.02
N ALA A 110 29.12 -11.49 8.46
CA ALA A 110 28.62 -11.34 9.83
C ALA A 110 29.66 -11.80 10.85
N VAL A 111 30.27 -12.97 10.65
CA VAL A 111 31.36 -13.50 11.49
C VAL A 111 32.55 -12.54 11.50
N ALA A 112 32.96 -12.01 10.34
CA ALA A 112 34.06 -11.05 10.27
C ALA A 112 33.78 -9.77 11.08
N VAL A 113 32.55 -9.23 11.00
CA VAL A 113 32.12 -8.06 11.79
C VAL A 113 32.16 -8.35 13.29
N VAL A 114 31.64 -9.51 13.71
CA VAL A 114 31.65 -9.93 15.12
C VAL A 114 33.08 -10.13 15.63
N LEU A 115 33.96 -10.75 14.84
CA LEU A 115 35.37 -10.93 15.21
C LEU A 115 36.10 -9.59 15.31
N LYS A 116 35.82 -8.64 14.41
CA LYS A 116 36.36 -7.28 14.50
C LYS A 116 35.91 -6.60 15.79
N TYR A 117 34.65 -6.73 16.18
CA TYR A 117 34.16 -6.22 17.46
C TYR A 117 34.85 -6.90 18.66
N LYS A 118 35.00 -8.24 18.64
CA LYS A 118 35.72 -8.96 19.70
C LYS A 118 37.16 -8.47 19.84
N ALA A 119 37.84 -8.17 18.74
CA ALA A 119 39.19 -7.61 18.77
C ALA A 119 39.22 -6.22 19.43
N LEU A 120 38.21 -5.37 19.19
CA LEU A 120 38.08 -4.06 19.85
C LEU A 120 37.90 -4.20 21.37
N LEU A 121 37.11 -5.18 21.82
CA LEU A 121 36.91 -5.44 23.26
C LEU A 121 38.18 -5.91 23.97
N LEU A 122 39.07 -6.62 23.26
CA LEU A 122 40.35 -7.09 23.82
C LEU A 122 41.44 -6.01 23.83
N ALA A 123 41.25 -4.93 23.09
CA ALA A 123 42.19 -3.81 23.00
C ALA A 123 41.94 -2.70 24.03
N GLN A 124 40.88 -2.82 24.84
CA GLN A 124 40.54 -1.94 25.97
C GLN A 124 41.11 -2.47 27.27
#